data_AF-A0A918FJM8-F1
#
_entry.id   AF-A0A918FJM8-F1
#
_cell.length_a   1.000
_cell.length_b   1.000
_cell.length_c   1.000
_cell.angle_alpha   90.00
_cell.angle_beta   90.00
_cell.angle_gamma   90.00
#
_symmetry.space_group_name_H-M   'P 1'
#
loop_
_entity.id
_entity.type
_entity.pdbx_description
1 polymer ?
#
loop_
_entity_poly.entity_id
_entity_poly.type
_entity_poly.pdbx_seq_one_letter_code
_entity_poly.pdbx_strand_id
1 'polypeptide(L)'
;MLTLEHDWVLLEPEVTVLAHLVPADHRWIVLSDGRVAVYGVCPPDGSQRCRIEHRLACSAQRLPDLWPWLTAMREENARRAARHDPGPGPEPPGGPPEVDFADAGQGRA
;
A
#
# COMPACT_ATOMS: atom_id res chain seq x y z
N MET A 1 6.11 28.20 -5.19
CA MET A 1 6.73 27.31 -4.19
C MET A 1 6.16 25.93 -4.46
N LEU A 2 6.86 25.11 -5.25
CA LEU A 2 6.47 23.71 -5.43
C LEU A 2 6.97 23.00 -4.20
N THR A 3 6.08 22.73 -3.25
CA THR A 3 6.39 21.71 -2.25
C THR A 3 6.53 20.42 -3.03
N LEU A 4 7.75 19.90 -3.16
CA LEU A 4 7.99 18.48 -3.38
C LEU A 4 7.50 17.78 -2.11
N GLU A 5 6.18 17.76 -1.90
CA GLU A 5 5.58 16.85 -0.95
C GLU A 5 5.89 15.47 -1.52
N HIS A 6 6.87 14.82 -0.93
CA HIS A 6 7.15 13.42 -1.23
C HIS A 6 6.01 12.64 -0.59
N ASP A 7 4.91 12.51 -1.32
CA ASP A 7 3.84 11.61 -0.95
C ASP A 7 4.36 10.18 -1.13
N TRP A 8 4.54 9.50 0.00
CA TRP A 8 4.86 8.08 0.00
C TRP A 8 3.58 7.31 -0.31
N VAL A 9 3.62 6.54 -1.38
CA VAL A 9 2.54 5.61 -1.69
C VAL A 9 3.00 4.16 -1.46
N LEU A 10 2.11 3.36 -0.87
CA LEU A 10 2.30 1.92 -0.84
C LEU A 10 1.82 1.34 -2.17
N LEU A 11 2.69 0.61 -2.85
CA LEU A 11 2.35 -0.07 -4.10
C LEU A 11 1.90 -1.50 -3.86
N GLU A 12 0.92 -1.95 -4.64
CA GLU A 12 0.44 -3.32 -4.57
C GLU A 12 1.55 -4.31 -4.99
N PRO A 13 1.99 -5.20 -4.08
CA PRO A 13 3.20 -5.98 -4.29
C PRO A 13 3.08 -7.03 -5.39
N GLU A 14 1.93 -7.65 -5.57
CA GLU A 14 1.78 -8.79 -6.49
C GLU A 14 1.19 -8.41 -7.85
N VAL A 15 1.01 -7.11 -8.09
CA VAL A 15 0.31 -6.61 -9.27
C VAL A 15 1.27 -5.91 -10.19
N THR A 16 1.29 -6.37 -11.44
CA THR A 16 1.99 -5.71 -12.54
C THR A 16 1.10 -5.69 -13.77
N VAL A 17 0.66 -4.50 -14.15
CA VAL A 17 -0.30 -4.25 -15.23
C VAL A 17 0.37 -3.57 -16.40
N LEU A 18 -0.24 -3.69 -17.59
CA LEU A 18 0.16 -2.88 -18.73
C LEU A 18 -0.17 -1.42 -18.46
N ALA A 19 0.82 -0.56 -18.67
CA ALA A 19 0.79 0.86 -18.38
C ALA A 19 -0.39 1.59 -19.04
N HIS A 20 -0.79 1.19 -20.25
CA HIS A 20 -1.89 1.81 -21.00
C HIS A 20 -3.28 1.45 -20.46
N LEU A 21 -3.40 0.50 -19.54
CA LEU A 21 -4.66 0.12 -18.88
C LEU A 21 -4.92 0.90 -17.59
N VAL A 22 -3.96 1.73 -17.16
CA VAL A 22 -3.99 2.49 -15.91
C VAL A 22 -3.96 3.98 -16.23
N PRO A 23 -4.86 4.81 -15.66
CA PRO A 23 -4.78 6.26 -15.77
C PRO A 23 -3.42 6.81 -15.33
N ALA A 24 -3.00 7.92 -15.94
CA ALA A 24 -1.65 8.46 -15.76
C ALA A 24 -1.29 8.72 -14.29
N ASP A 25 -2.23 9.23 -13.50
CA ASP A 25 -2.03 9.61 -12.10
C ASP A 25 -1.92 8.40 -11.15
N HIS A 26 -2.28 7.19 -11.61
CA HIS A 26 -2.24 5.96 -10.82
C HIS A 26 -1.19 4.96 -11.32
N ARG A 27 -0.40 5.38 -12.31
CA ARG A 27 0.55 4.51 -13.00
C ARG A 27 1.97 4.74 -12.52
N TRP A 28 2.48 3.79 -11.75
CA TRP A 28 3.84 3.78 -11.25
C TRP A 28 4.72 2.90 -12.13
N ILE A 29 5.38 3.50 -13.12
CA ILE A 29 6.25 2.80 -14.09
C ILE A 29 7.48 2.25 -13.37
N VAL A 30 7.72 0.95 -13.51
CA VAL A 30 8.92 0.31 -12.96
C VAL A 30 10.09 0.54 -13.90
N LEU A 31 11.14 1.17 -13.40
CA LEU A 31 12.38 1.42 -14.14
C LEU A 31 13.31 0.20 -14.01
N SER A 32 14.34 0.15 -14.85
CA SER A 32 15.31 -0.97 -14.90
C SER A 32 16.12 -1.15 -13.60
N ASP A 33 16.22 -0.11 -12.78
CA ASP A 33 16.89 -0.12 -11.48
C ASP A 33 15.94 -0.50 -10.32
N GLY A 34 14.70 -0.90 -10.63
CA GLY A 34 13.69 -1.28 -9.65
C GLY A 34 12.99 -0.09 -8.97
N ARG A 35 13.38 1.16 -9.28
CA ARG A 35 12.66 2.35 -8.83
C ARG A 35 11.35 2.51 -9.60
N VAL A 36 10.48 3.35 -9.08
CA VAL A 36 9.19 3.68 -9.70
C VAL A 36 9.08 5.16 -9.99
N ALA A 37 8.43 5.50 -11.11
CA ALA A 37 8.18 6.87 -11.53
C ALA A 37 6.76 7.05 -12.07
N VAL A 38 6.15 8.21 -11.79
CA VAL A 38 4.86 8.63 -12.36
C VAL A 38 5.13 9.67 -13.44
N TYR A 39 4.64 9.41 -14.65
CA TYR A 39 4.74 10.34 -15.78
C TYR A 39 3.32 10.76 -16.20
N GLY A 40 2.89 11.94 -15.76
CA GLY A 40 1.53 12.44 -15.99
C GLY A 40 1.22 12.90 -17.42
N VAL A 41 2.24 13.09 -18.27
CA VAL A 41 2.08 13.82 -19.56
C VAL A 41 2.41 13.02 -20.81
N CYS A 42 3.06 11.85 -20.70
CA CYS A 42 3.44 11.04 -21.85
C CYS A 42 2.61 9.75 -21.90
N PRO A 43 1.98 9.41 -23.04
CA PRO A 43 1.38 8.09 -23.20
C PRO A 43 2.49 7.04 -23.03
N PRO A 44 2.23 5.99 -22.24
CA PRO A 44 3.21 4.95 -22.03
C PRO A 44 3.36 4.16 -23.34
N ASP A 45 4.53 3.58 -23.53
CA ASP A 45 4.67 2.54 -24.54
C ASP A 45 3.73 1.36 -24.20
N GLY A 46 3.18 0.70 -25.22
CA GLY A 46 2.18 -0.35 -25.07
C GLY A 46 2.68 -1.56 -24.28
N SER A 47 4.00 -1.79 -24.27
CA SER A 47 4.65 -2.89 -23.54
C SER A 47 5.05 -2.53 -22.11
N GLN A 48 5.06 -1.24 -21.76
CA GLN A 48 5.48 -0.79 -20.44
C GLN A 48 4.58 -1.37 -19.36
N ARG A 49 5.22 -1.75 -18.25
CA ARG A 49 4.55 -2.31 -17.10
C ARG A 49 4.59 -1.32 -15.95
N CYS A 50 3.53 -1.30 -15.16
CA CYS A 50 3.41 -0.46 -13.99
C CYS A 50 2.90 -1.24 -12.79
N ARG A 51 3.10 -0.64 -11.62
CA ARG A 51 2.38 -0.98 -10.40
C ARG A 51 1.29 0.06 -10.16
N ILE A 52 0.37 -0.29 -9.28
CA ILE A 52 -0.69 0.59 -8.81
C ILE A 52 -0.61 0.71 -7.30
N GLU A 53 -1.28 1.73 -6.78
CA GLU A 53 -1.35 2.01 -5.36
C GLU A 53 -2.17 0.92 -4.65
N HIS A 54 -1.69 0.47 -3.49
CA HIS A 54 -2.40 -0.48 -2.66
C HIS A 54 -3.79 0.04 -2.27
N ARG A 55 -3.95 1.37 -2.06
CA ARG A 55 -5.24 1.97 -1.76
C ARG A 55 -6.32 1.62 -2.80
N LEU A 56 -5.95 1.53 -4.07
CA LEU A 56 -6.85 1.16 -5.16
C LEU A 56 -7.14 -0.34 -5.17
N ALA A 57 -6.11 -1.16 -4.90
CA ALA A 57 -6.20 -2.62 -4.92
C ALA A 57 -6.74 -3.25 -3.63
N CYS A 58 -6.82 -2.49 -2.54
CA CYS A 58 -7.25 -2.95 -1.23
C CYS A 58 -8.76 -3.27 -1.26
N SER A 59 -9.09 -4.50 -0.87
CA SER A 59 -10.48 -4.96 -0.78
C SER A 59 -11.26 -4.30 0.36
N ALA A 60 -10.58 -3.90 1.44
CA ALA A 60 -11.20 -3.26 2.60
C ALA A 60 -11.60 -1.79 2.34
N GLN A 61 -11.06 -1.17 1.29
CA GLN A 61 -11.43 0.20 0.94
C GLN A 61 -12.82 0.25 0.31
N ARG A 62 -13.57 1.33 0.52
CA ARG A 62 -14.81 1.62 -0.22
C ARG A 62 -14.52 2.63 -1.31
N LEU A 63 -14.38 2.14 -2.53
CA LEU A 63 -14.15 2.94 -3.72
C LEU A 63 -15.28 2.67 -4.73
N PRO A 64 -15.64 3.65 -5.57
CA PRO A 64 -16.53 3.41 -6.70
C PRO A 64 -15.93 2.35 -7.64
N ASP A 65 -16.75 1.83 -8.54
CA ASP A 65 -16.25 0.97 -9.62
C ASP A 65 -15.45 1.84 -10.60
N LEU A 66 -14.12 1.80 -10.46
CA LEU A 66 -13.20 2.65 -11.23
C LEU A 66 -12.94 2.04 -12.62
N TRP A 67 -12.57 0.76 -12.67
CA TRP A 67 -12.36 0.03 -13.92
C TRP A 67 -12.55 -1.49 -13.70
N PRO A 68 -13.12 -2.23 -14.68
CA PRO A 68 -13.59 -3.62 -14.45
C PRO A 68 -12.52 -4.57 -13.91
N TRP A 69 -11.28 -4.44 -14.38
CA TRP A 69 -10.19 -5.30 -13.91
C TRP A 69 -9.76 -4.99 -12.47
N LEU A 70 -9.97 -3.76 -11.95
CA LEU A 70 -9.67 -3.44 -10.54
C LEU A 70 -10.62 -4.18 -9.62
N THR A 71 -11.89 -4.20 -9.99
CA THR A 71 -12.95 -4.79 -9.19
C THR A 71 -12.69 -6.29 -9.04
N ALA A 72 -12.41 -6.97 -10.15
CA ALA A 72 -11.98 -8.38 -10.12
C ALA A 72 -10.70 -8.61 -9.30
N MET A 73 -9.73 -7.69 -9.38
CA MET A 73 -8.50 -7.76 -8.59
C MET A 73 -8.76 -7.60 -7.09
N ARG A 74 -9.62 -6.65 -6.69
CA ARG A 74 -10.00 -6.42 -5.29
C ARG A 74 -10.73 -7.62 -4.72
N GLU A 75 -11.57 -8.29 -5.52
CA GLU A 75 -12.21 -9.54 -5.12
C GLU A 75 -11.19 -10.68 -4.93
N GLU A 76 -10.20 -10.83 -5.81
CA GLU A 76 -9.10 -11.79 -5.60
C GLU A 76 -8.29 -11.45 -4.34
N ASN A 77 -7.98 -10.17 -4.12
CA ASN A 77 -7.27 -9.71 -2.94
C ASN A 77 -8.06 -10.00 -1.65
N ALA A 78 -9.39 -9.84 -1.67
CA ALA A 78 -10.25 -10.26 -0.57
C ALA A 78 -10.15 -11.77 -0.31
N ARG A 79 -10.20 -12.58 -1.37
CA ARG A 79 -10.03 -14.03 -1.28
C ARG A 79 -8.64 -14.42 -0.78
N ARG A 80 -7.58 -13.71 -1.17
CA ARG A 80 -6.20 -13.91 -0.66
C ARG A 80 -6.13 -13.57 0.83
N ALA A 81 -6.60 -12.40 1.22
CA ALA A 81 -6.63 -11.98 2.61
C ALA A 81 -7.36 -13.00 3.49
N ALA A 82 -8.51 -13.52 3.06
CA ALA A 82 -9.24 -14.55 3.80
C ALA A 82 -8.47 -15.89 3.94
N ARG A 83 -7.58 -16.23 2.99
CA ARG A 83 -6.70 -17.42 3.10
C ARG A 83 -5.53 -17.19 4.05
N HIS A 84 -5.11 -15.94 4.22
CA HIS A 84 -3.97 -15.54 5.04
C HIS A 84 -4.36 -14.99 6.41
N ASP A 85 -5.64 -14.77 6.67
CA ASP A 85 -6.17 -14.44 7.98
C ASP A 85 -6.01 -15.69 8.88
N PRO A 86 -5.10 -15.68 9.88
CA PRO A 86 -4.91 -16.82 10.76
C PRO A 86 -6.11 -17.04 11.70
N GLY A 87 -7.21 -16.29 11.54
CA GLY A 87 -8.26 -16.16 12.53
C GLY A 87 -7.74 -15.39 13.75
N PRO A 88 -8.57 -15.20 14.79
CA PRO A 88 -8.05 -14.74 16.06
C PRO A 88 -7.03 -15.77 16.55
N GLY A 89 -5.75 -15.39 16.50
CA GLY A 89 -4.69 -16.13 17.19
C GLY A 89 -5.03 -16.24 18.68
N PRO A 90 -4.45 -17.20 19.40
CA PRO A 90 -4.62 -17.25 20.85
C PRO A 90 -4.27 -15.87 21.45
N GLU A 91 -5.10 -15.37 22.37
CA GLU A 91 -4.78 -14.15 23.11
C GLU A 91 -3.35 -14.29 23.65
N PRO A 92 -2.46 -13.30 23.40
CA PRO A 92 -1.12 -13.35 23.95
C PRO A 92 -1.24 -13.49 25.48
N PRO A 93 -0.53 -14.45 26.10
CA PRO A 93 -0.68 -14.72 27.53
C PRO A 93 -0.16 -13.53 28.34
N GLY A 94 -1.05 -12.60 28.71
CA GLY A 94 -0.74 -11.42 29.52
C GLY A 94 0.22 -10.46 28.84
N GLY A 95 -0.18 -9.21 28.63
CA GLY A 95 0.77 -8.15 28.27
C GLY A 95 1.94 -8.10 29.27
N PRO A 96 3.11 -7.59 28.86
CA PRO A 96 4.24 -7.41 29.78
C PRO A 96 3.75 -6.69 31.04
N PRO A 97 4.24 -7.05 32.25
CA PRO A 97 3.86 -6.36 33.46
C PRO A 97 4.06 -4.87 33.26
N GLU A 98 3.04 -4.08 33.59
CA GLU A 98 3.09 -2.63 33.57
C GLU A 98 4.27 -2.20 34.45
N VAL A 99 5.37 -1.82 33.80
CA VAL A 99 6.57 -1.36 34.48
C VAL A 99 6.27 0.02 35.04
N ASP A 100 5.96 0.06 36.33
CA ASP A 100 5.80 1.31 37.07
C ASP A 100 7.19 1.96 37.17
N PHE A 101 7.44 2.96 36.31
CA PHE A 101 8.66 3.76 36.38
C PHE A 101 8.56 4.67 37.61
N ALA A 102 8.90 4.11 38.77
CA ALA A 102 9.00 4.88 39.99
C ALA A 102 9.96 6.06 39.80
N ASP A 103 9.45 7.26 40.05
CA ASP A 103 10.14 8.55 40.02
C ASP A 103 11.43 8.47 40.85
N ALA A 104 12.57 8.39 40.16
CA ALA A 104 13.87 8.48 40.77
C ALA A 104 14.07 9.92 41.24
N GLY A 105 13.76 10.14 42.52
CA GLY A 105 13.79 11.41 43.19
C GLY A 105 15.01 12.26 42.86
N GLN A 106 14.73 13.47 42.36
CA GLN A 106 15.70 14.55 42.31
C GLN A 106 15.90 15.08 43.73
N GLY A 107 16.85 14.45 44.43
CA GLY A 107 17.41 14.95 45.68
C GLY A 107 18.11 16.29 45.48
N ARG A 108 17.73 17.24 46.35
CA ARG A 108 18.47 18.47 46.67
C ARG A 108 19.96 18.20 46.94
N ALA A 109 20.81 19.10 46.45
CA ALA A 109 21.79 19.85 47.25
C ALA A 109 22.17 21.13 46.51
#